data_AF-A0A962WX24-F1
#
_entry.id   AF-A0A962WX24-F1
#
_cell.length_a   1.000
_cell.length_b   1.000
_cell.length_c   1.000
_cell.angle_alpha   90.00
_cell.angle_beta   90.00
_cell.angle_gamma   90.00
#
_symmetry.space_group_name_H-M   'P 1'
#
loop_
_entity.id
_entity.type
_entity.pdbx_description
1 polymer ?
#
loop_
_entity_poly.entity_id
_entity_poly.type
_entity_poly.pdbx_seq_one_letter_code
_entity_poly.pdbx_strand_id
1 'polypeptide(L)'
;MKIRSQSPMSTRPCQYCLAMRDDSVFADFGVDERGCLYILRISYDGYGCCHPEHEKKPGVMNKEASKQLIALVESNELAKPEASSILREYFQENQEMLWPEALKVHGLI
;
A
#
# COMPACT_ATOMS: atom_id res chain seq x y z
N MET A 1 -9.83 7.53 2.89
CA MET A 1 -8.77 8.30 2.19
C MET A 1 -9.01 8.17 0.69
N LYS A 2 -8.61 9.13 -0.14
CA LYS A 2 -8.75 8.98 -1.60
C LYS A 2 -7.62 8.10 -2.11
N ILE A 3 -7.96 7.06 -2.89
CA ILE A 3 -7.04 6.04 -3.39
C ILE A 3 -7.26 5.90 -4.89
N ARG A 4 -6.18 5.76 -5.65
CA ARG A 4 -6.21 5.49 -7.10
C ARG A 4 -5.15 4.47 -7.45
N SER A 5 -5.44 3.60 -8.41
CA SER A 5 -4.42 2.76 -9.02
C SER A 5 -3.63 3.56 -10.05
N GLN A 6 -2.36 3.22 -10.19
CA GLN A 6 -1.44 3.74 -11.20
C GLN A 6 -0.85 2.56 -11.98
N SER A 7 -0.49 2.79 -13.25
CA SER A 7 0.19 1.76 -14.03
C SER A 7 1.59 1.52 -13.49
N PRO A 8 2.03 0.26 -13.31
CA PRO A 8 3.41 -0.05 -12.95
C PRO A 8 4.40 0.51 -13.98
N MET A 9 5.55 0.98 -13.51
CA MET A 9 6.64 1.47 -14.37
C MET A 9 7.74 0.42 -14.49
N SER A 10 8.41 0.34 -15.64
CA SER A 10 9.48 -0.64 -15.88
C SER A 10 10.67 -0.50 -14.93
N THR A 11 10.98 0.73 -14.51
CA THR A 11 12.03 1.05 -13.53
C THR A 11 11.60 0.82 -12.08
N ARG A 12 10.31 0.57 -11.86
CA ARG A 12 9.65 0.50 -10.56
C ARG A 12 8.69 -0.70 -10.53
N PRO A 13 9.19 -1.94 -10.69
CA PRO A 13 8.36 -3.11 -10.87
C PRO A 13 7.49 -3.40 -9.64
N CYS A 14 6.20 -3.60 -9.86
CA CYS A 14 5.22 -4.00 -8.86
C CYS A 14 4.00 -4.59 -9.57
N GLN A 15 3.13 -5.28 -8.82
CA GLN A 15 1.87 -5.80 -9.37
C GLN A 15 0.75 -4.78 -9.23
N TYR A 16 0.71 -4.04 -8.11
CA TYR A 16 -0.23 -2.96 -7.89
C TYR A 16 0.49 -1.72 -7.37
N CYS A 17 0.25 -0.57 -8.00
CA CYS A 17 0.74 0.72 -7.54
C CYS A 17 -0.46 1.58 -7.14
N LEU A 18 -0.50 2.02 -5.89
CA LEU A 18 -1.58 2.82 -5.33
C LEU A 18 -1.07 4.22 -4.97
N ALA A 19 -1.74 5.24 -5.52
CA ALA A 19 -1.59 6.63 -5.10
C ALA A 19 -2.66 6.97 -4.07
N MET A 20 -2.26 7.62 -2.98
CA MET A 20 -3.13 7.99 -1.87
C MET A 20 -2.93 9.47 -1.55
N ARG A 21 -3.92 10.07 -0.86
CA ARG A 21 -3.82 11.44 -0.32
C ARG A 21 -3.46 12.48 -1.38
N ASP A 22 -4.19 12.44 -2.50
CA ASP A 22 -3.98 13.37 -3.62
C ASP A 22 -2.53 13.36 -4.12
N ASP A 23 -1.98 12.15 -4.25
CA ASP A 23 -0.65 11.84 -4.78
C ASP A 23 0.52 12.22 -3.87
N SER A 24 0.26 12.54 -2.61
CA SER A 24 1.34 12.75 -1.63
C SER A 24 1.97 11.45 -1.11
N VAL A 25 1.33 10.30 -1.38
CA VAL A 25 1.83 8.98 -0.99
C VAL A 25 1.63 7.97 -2.12
N PHE A 26 2.66 7.18 -2.40
CA PHE A 26 2.59 6.03 -3.32
C PHE A 26 3.03 4.76 -2.64
N ALA A 27 2.23 3.71 -2.71
CA ALA A 27 2.55 2.39 -2.19
C ALA A 27 2.54 1.36 -3.32
N ASP A 28 3.61 0.59 -3.41
CA ASP A 28 3.73 -0.52 -4.36
C ASP A 28 3.54 -1.84 -3.62
N PHE A 29 2.73 -2.71 -4.21
CA PHE A 29 2.46 -4.04 -3.69
C PHE A 29 2.90 -5.12 -4.67
N GLY A 30 3.47 -6.16 -4.10
CA GLY A 30 3.60 -7.47 -4.71
C GLY A 30 2.51 -8.41 -4.21
N VAL A 31 2.40 -9.56 -4.86
CA VAL A 31 1.51 -10.67 -4.53
C VAL A 31 2.38 -11.90 -4.33
N ASP A 32 2.21 -12.57 -3.19
CA ASP A 32 2.95 -13.78 -2.91
C ASP A 32 2.37 -15.00 -3.65
N GLU A 33 3.01 -16.16 -3.48
CA GLU A 33 2.55 -17.44 -4.06
C GLU A 33 1.13 -17.86 -3.61
N ARG A 34 0.60 -17.28 -2.53
CA ARG A 34 -0.71 -17.58 -1.95
C ARG A 34 -1.79 -16.60 -2.39
N GLY A 35 -1.43 -15.59 -3.18
CA GLY A 35 -2.32 -14.52 -3.62
C GLY A 35 -2.47 -13.39 -2.61
N CYS A 36 -1.59 -13.30 -1.62
CA CYS A 36 -1.67 -12.27 -0.59
C CYS A 36 -0.78 -11.07 -0.93
N LEU A 37 -1.28 -9.87 -0.66
CA LEU A 37 -0.56 -8.62 -0.92
C LEU A 37 0.52 -8.39 0.13
N TYR A 38 1.66 -7.85 -0.29
CA TYR A 38 2.69 -7.34 0.61
C TYR A 38 3.32 -6.09 0.01
N ILE A 39 3.74 -5.17 0.86
CA ILE A 39 4.31 -3.90 0.41
C ILE A 39 5.78 -4.08 0.00
N LEU A 40 6.12 -3.62 -1.19
CA LEU A 40 7.49 -3.58 -1.71
C LEU A 40 8.16 -2.26 -1.27
N ARG A 41 7.39 -1.17 -1.41
CA ARG A 41 7.82 0.20 -1.16
C ARG A 41 6.65 1.08 -0.78
N ILE A 42 6.92 2.09 0.03
CA ILE A 42 6.06 3.26 0.18
C ILE A 42 6.88 4.54 0.12
N SER A 43 6.40 5.54 -0.60
CA SER A 43 7.02 6.87 -0.68
C SER A 43 6.06 7.93 -0.18
N TYR A 44 6.61 8.89 0.56
CA TYR A 44 5.87 9.99 1.16
C TYR A 44 6.49 11.32 0.76
N ASP A 45 5.67 12.29 0.37
CA ASP A 45 6.12 13.67 0.22
C ASP A 45 6.70 14.17 1.55
N GLY A 46 7.89 14.79 1.47
CA GLY A 46 8.62 15.33 2.62
C GLY A 46 9.45 14.33 3.42
N TYR A 47 9.35 13.01 3.18
CA TYR A 47 10.17 12.00 3.87
C TYR A 47 11.02 11.15 2.91
N GLY A 48 10.57 10.98 1.67
CA GLY A 48 11.25 10.15 0.68
C GLY A 48 10.71 8.72 0.65
N CYS A 49 11.59 7.77 0.38
CA CYS A 49 11.21 6.44 -0.06
C CYS A 49 11.62 5.35 0.92
N CYS A 50 10.64 4.71 1.55
CA CYS A 50 10.83 3.56 2.43
C CYS A 50 10.77 2.26 1.59
N HIS A 51 11.77 1.39 1.76
CA HIS A 51 11.86 0.09 1.08
C HIS A 51 11.90 -1.05 2.11
N PRO A 52 10.75 -1.42 2.70
CA PRO A 52 10.70 -2.40 3.78
C PRO A 52 11.29 -3.74 3.37
N GLU A 53 11.08 -4.16 2.11
CA GLU A 53 11.58 -5.42 1.58
C GLU A 53 13.11 -5.60 1.70
N HIS A 54 13.88 -4.50 1.72
CA HIS A 54 15.33 -4.52 1.84
C HIS A 54 15.81 -4.47 3.31
N GLU A 55 15.01 -3.90 4.21
CA GLU A 55 15.41 -3.62 5.59
C GLU A 55 14.87 -4.66 6.58
N LYS A 56 13.56 -4.96 6.50
CA LYS A 56 12.85 -5.96 7.33
C LYS A 56 11.59 -6.41 6.60
N LYS A 57 11.38 -7.72 6.45
CA LYS A 57 10.22 -8.24 5.71
C LYS A 57 8.90 -7.72 6.32
N PRO A 58 8.12 -6.90 5.59
CA PRO A 58 6.81 -6.49 6.06
C PRO A 58 5.89 -7.70 6.17
N GLY A 59 4.91 -7.60 7.06
CA GLY A 59 3.83 -8.57 7.17
C GLY A 59 3.08 -8.67 5.85
N VAL A 60 2.62 -9.87 5.55
CA VAL A 60 1.76 -10.13 4.40
C VAL A 60 0.32 -9.81 4.81
N MET A 61 -0.40 -9.06 3.97
CA MET A 61 -1.81 -8.77 4.17
C MET A 61 -2.59 -10.08 4.20
N ASN A 62 -3.55 -10.21 5.11
CA ASN A 62 -4.34 -11.43 5.20
C ASN A 62 -5.06 -11.72 3.86
N LYS A 63 -5.39 -13.00 3.63
CA LYS A 63 -5.89 -13.48 2.34
C LYS A 63 -7.20 -12.83 1.92
N GLU A 64 -8.12 -12.63 2.85
CA GLU A 64 -9.44 -12.06 2.55
C GLU A 64 -9.32 -10.57 2.20
N ALA A 65 -8.59 -9.80 3.00
CA ALA A 65 -8.30 -8.40 2.73
C ALA A 65 -7.53 -8.23 1.41
N SER A 66 -6.56 -9.10 1.12
CA SER A 66 -5.82 -9.10 -0.15
C SER A 66 -6.75 -9.28 -1.34
N LYS A 67 -7.59 -10.33 -1.28
CA LYS A 67 -8.56 -10.63 -2.34
C LYS A 67 -9.54 -9.47 -2.54
N GLN A 68 -10.05 -8.91 -1.46
CA GLN A 68 -10.98 -7.80 -1.51
C GLN A 68 -10.33 -6.54 -2.10
N LEU A 69 -9.12 -6.19 -1.67
CA LEU A 69 -8.41 -5.03 -2.20
C LEU A 69 -8.06 -5.20 -3.68
N ILE A 70 -7.58 -6.38 -4.10
CA ILE A 70 -7.34 -6.70 -5.51
C ILE A 70 -8.62 -6.52 -6.32
N ALA A 71 -9.74 -7.08 -5.87
CA ALA A 71 -11.01 -6.94 -6.57
C ALA A 71 -11.43 -5.46 -6.70
N LEU A 72 -11.20 -4.63 -5.68
CA LEU A 72 -11.47 -3.19 -5.73
C LEU A 72 -10.54 -2.45 -6.72
N VAL A 73 -9.28 -2.87 -6.85
CA VAL A 73 -8.35 -2.33 -7.85
C VAL A 73 -8.80 -2.71 -9.26
N GLU A 74 -9.09 -3.98 -9.51
CA GLU A 74 -9.45 -4.51 -10.83
C GLU A 74 -10.81 -3.98 -11.33
N SER A 75 -11.75 -3.75 -10.42
CA SER A 75 -13.06 -3.17 -10.72
C SER A 75 -13.07 -1.63 -10.75
N ASN A 76 -11.93 -0.98 -10.47
CA ASN A 76 -11.81 0.48 -10.34
C ASN A 76 -12.74 1.09 -9.28
N GLU A 77 -12.95 0.38 -8.18
CA GLU A 77 -13.84 0.75 -7.07
C GLU A 77 -13.07 1.19 -5.80
N LEU A 78 -11.81 1.62 -5.93
CA LEU A 78 -10.96 2.09 -4.83
C LEU A 78 -11.49 3.30 -4.05
N ALA A 79 -12.54 3.97 -4.54
CA ALA A 79 -13.25 5.03 -3.81
C ALA A 79 -14.12 4.50 -2.67
N LYS A 80 -14.40 3.19 -2.65
CA LYS A 80 -15.17 2.53 -1.59
C LYS A 80 -14.46 2.60 -0.23
N PRO A 81 -15.17 2.85 0.88
CA PRO A 81 -14.56 2.93 2.22
C PRO A 81 -13.72 1.71 2.62
N GLU A 82 -14.09 0.54 2.12
CA GLU A 82 -13.44 -0.75 2.36
C GLU A 82 -11.97 -0.74 1.96
N ALA A 83 -11.62 -0.14 0.82
CA ALA A 83 -10.22 -0.01 0.38
C ALA A 83 -9.40 0.80 1.40
N SER A 84 -9.99 1.86 1.96
CA SER A 84 -9.35 2.67 3.00
C SER A 84 -9.19 1.93 4.31
N SER A 85 -10.18 1.12 4.72
CA SER A 85 -10.09 0.32 5.95
C SER A 85 -8.97 -0.70 5.86
N ILE A 86 -8.95 -1.48 4.76
CA ILE A 86 -7.96 -2.52 4.53
C ILE A 86 -6.54 -1.95 4.55
N LEU A 87 -6.30 -0.83 3.85
CA LEU A 87 -4.98 -0.20 3.83
C LEU A 87 -4.59 0.36 5.20
N ARG A 88 -5.52 0.99 5.93
CA ARG A 88 -5.26 1.50 7.28
C ARG A 88 -4.85 0.41 8.24
N GLU A 89 -5.61 -0.68 8.28
CA GLU A 89 -5.32 -1.83 9.13
C GLU A 89 -3.93 -2.39 8.79
N TYR A 90 -3.65 -2.59 7.50
CA TYR A 90 -2.34 -3.06 7.06
C TYR A 90 -1.19 -2.11 7.47
N PHE A 91 -1.37 -0.79 7.30
CA PHE A 91 -0.37 0.19 7.71
C PHE A 91 -0.18 0.25 9.23
N GLN A 92 -1.25 0.09 10.01
CA GLN A 92 -1.18 0.04 11.47
C GLN A 92 -0.43 -1.20 11.96
N GLU A 93 -0.70 -2.37 11.39
CA GLU A 93 -0.01 -3.62 11.71
C GLU A 93 1.49 -3.57 11.37
N ASN A 94 1.86 -2.81 10.33
CA ASN A 94 3.22 -2.74 9.82
C ASN A 94 3.93 -1.41 10.16
N GLN A 95 3.33 -0.56 10.99
CA GLN A 95 3.74 0.85 11.14
C GLN A 95 5.20 1.03 11.52
N GLU A 96 5.77 0.14 12.33
CA GLU A 96 7.17 0.20 12.77
C GLU A 96 8.16 0.08 11.61
N MET A 97 7.77 -0.59 10.54
CA MET A 97 8.57 -0.79 9.32
C MET A 97 8.28 0.25 8.24
N LEU A 98 7.20 1.02 8.38
CA LEU A 98 6.69 1.93 7.36
C LEU A 98 6.87 3.41 7.73
N TRP A 99 7.77 3.71 8.65
CA TRP A 99 8.02 5.04 9.22
C TRP A 99 6.74 5.62 9.87
N PRO A 100 6.48 5.30 11.15
CA PRO A 100 5.21 5.60 11.80
C PRO A 100 4.88 7.10 11.82
N GLU A 101 5.89 7.97 11.89
CA GLU A 101 5.69 9.42 11.83
C GLU A 101 5.20 9.89 10.45
N ALA A 102 5.71 9.31 9.36
CA ALA A 102 5.22 9.62 8.01
C ALA A 102 3.78 9.15 7.81
N LEU A 103 3.44 7.94 8.31
CA LEU A 103 2.07 7.43 8.28
C LEU A 103 1.08 8.37 8.99
N LYS A 104 1.43 8.87 10.18
CA LYS A 104 0.60 9.82 10.95
C LYS A 104 0.44 11.15 10.22
N VAL A 105 1.54 11.73 9.74
CA VAL A 105 1.52 13.04 9.06
C VAL A 105 0.64 13.00 7.80
N HIS A 106 0.68 11.89 7.05
CA HIS A 106 -0.17 11.69 5.88
C HIS A 106 -1.57 11.12 6.21
N GLY A 107 -1.89 10.94 7.49
CA GLY A 107 -3.20 10.46 7.97
C GLY A 107 -3.55 9.05 7.47
N LEU A 108 -2.55 8.21 7.28
CA LEU A 108 -2.69 6.82 6.85
C LEU A 108 -2.97 5.87 8.02
N ILE A 109 -2.66 6.30 9.24
CA ILE A 109 -2.99 5.64 10.50
C ILE A 109 -3.59 6.62 11.49
#